data_AF-A0A068V1J0-F1
#
_entry.id   AF-A0A068V1J0-F1
#
_cell.length_a   1.000
_cell.length_b   1.000
_cell.length_c   1.000
_cell.angle_alpha   90.00
_cell.angle_beta   90.00
_cell.angle_gamma   90.00
#
_symmetry.space_group_name_H-M   'P 1'
#
loop_
_entity.id
_entity.type
_entity.pdbx_description
1 polymer ?
#
loop_
_entity_poly.entity_id
_entity_poly.type
_entity_poly.pdbx_seq_one_letter_code
_entity_poly.pdbx_strand_id
1 'polypeptide(L)'
;MVSKLHSYPVIIARRVRVNNYNGMALGTWFDSAILVDPPMQEARELKNWALRNTKLIKEIVEKRDYIKYNPLLSLKSDQKTTWICNITSSQKVWE
;
A
#
# COMPACT_ATOMS: atom_id res chain seq x y z
N MET A 1 -8.20 21.39 -10.91
CA MET A 1 -8.37 21.12 -9.46
C MET A 1 -7.42 19.99 -9.07
N VAL A 2 -6.11 20.24 -9.01
CA VAL A 2 -5.07 19.23 -8.72
C VAL A 2 -4.04 19.87 -7.79
N SER A 3 -4.47 20.32 -6.60
CA SER A 3 -3.63 21.21 -5.77
C SER A 3 -3.54 20.87 -4.30
N LYS A 4 -3.96 19.68 -3.84
CA LYS A 4 -3.70 19.21 -2.46
C LYS A 4 -3.51 17.70 -2.36
N LEU A 5 -2.58 17.13 -3.11
CA LEU A 5 -2.02 15.85 -2.68
C LEU A 5 -1.04 16.14 -1.55
N HIS A 6 -1.43 15.74 -0.34
CA HIS A 6 -0.56 15.85 0.83
C HIS A 6 0.71 15.00 0.62
N SER A 7 1.80 15.36 1.30
CA SER A 7 3.01 14.53 1.32
C SER A 7 2.66 13.12 1.84
N TYR A 8 3.07 12.10 1.10
CA TYR A 8 2.78 10.68 1.34
C TYR A 8 1.28 10.38 1.48
N PRO A 9 0.50 10.47 0.38
CA PRO A 9 -0.91 10.08 0.42
C PRO A 9 -1.04 8.59 0.72
N VAL A 10 -2.03 8.24 1.54
CA VAL A 10 -2.36 6.84 1.81
C VAL A 10 -3.49 6.40 0.92
N ILE A 11 -3.29 5.30 0.19
CA ILE A 11 -4.25 4.80 -0.78
C ILE A 11 -4.74 3.43 -0.33
N ILE A 12 -6.06 3.25 -0.30
CA ILE A 12 -6.71 1.94 -0.24
C ILE A 12 -7.26 1.64 -1.63
N ALA A 13 -6.83 0.53 -2.21
CA ALA A 13 -7.30 0.08 -3.50
C ALA A 13 -8.06 -1.24 -3.36
N ARG A 14 -9.25 -1.32 -3.95
CA ARG A 14 -10.11 -2.51 -3.97
C ARG A 14 -10.26 -3.03 -5.39
N ARG A 15 -10.24 -4.36 -5.55
CA ARG A 15 -10.38 -5.07 -6.85
C ARG A 15 -9.34 -4.63 -7.88
N VAL A 16 -8.10 -4.40 -7.45
CA VAL A 16 -6.96 -4.21 -8.36
C VAL A 16 -6.49 -5.55 -8.89
N ARG A 17 -6.07 -5.59 -10.16
CA ARG A 17 -5.48 -6.77 -10.79
C ARG A 17 -3.98 -6.76 -10.59
N VAL A 18 -3.42 -7.90 -10.21
CA VAL A 18 -1.97 -8.11 -10.26
C VAL A 18 -1.58 -8.36 -11.71
N ASN A 19 -0.57 -7.64 -12.18
CA ASN A 19 0.02 -7.79 -13.50
C ASN A 19 1.50 -8.17 -13.35
N ASN A 20 1.94 -9.19 -14.08
CA ASN A 20 3.31 -9.68 -14.03
C ASN A 20 4.21 -9.18 -15.17
N TYR A 21 3.74 -8.24 -16.00
CA TYR A 21 4.57 -7.63 -17.04
C TYR A 21 5.70 -6.78 -16.41
N ASN A 22 6.95 -7.17 -16.66
CA ASN A 22 8.18 -6.50 -16.18
C ASN A 22 8.34 -6.42 -14.64
N GLY A 23 7.77 -7.37 -13.89
CA GLY A 23 7.80 -7.39 -12.43
C GLY A 23 6.41 -7.63 -11.85
N MET A 24 6.19 -7.32 -10.58
CA MET A 24 4.85 -7.35 -9.97
C MET A 24 4.28 -5.94 -9.93
N ALA A 25 3.21 -5.70 -10.70
CA ALA A 25 2.51 -4.43 -10.79
C ALA A 25 1.03 -4.58 -10.41
N LEU A 26 0.41 -3.47 -10.01
CA LEU A 26 -1.03 -3.38 -9.76
C LEU A 26 -1.69 -2.54 -10.86
N GLY A 27 -2.73 -3.08 -11.49
CA GLY A 27 -3.56 -2.39 -12.47
C GLY A 27 -4.98 -2.22 -11.97
N THR A 28 -5.62 -1.12 -12.35
CA THR A 28 -7.07 -0.91 -12.13
C THR A 28 -7.89 -1.52 -13.26
N TRP A 29 -9.13 -1.90 -12.97
CA TRP A 29 -10.15 -2.33 -13.92
C TRP A 29 -11.44 -1.51 -13.72
N PHE A 30 -12.47 -1.74 -14.53
CA PHE A 30 -13.71 -0.95 -14.51
C PHE A 30 -14.45 -0.99 -13.17
N ASP A 31 -14.24 -2.03 -12.36
CA ASP A 31 -14.86 -2.23 -11.05
C ASP A 31 -13.88 -2.04 -9.88
N SER A 32 -12.68 -1.50 -10.14
CA SER A 32 -11.75 -1.10 -9.10
C SER A 32 -12.22 0.18 -8.40
N ALA A 33 -11.93 0.30 -7.11
CA ALA A 33 -12.15 1.51 -6.34
C ALA A 33 -10.85 1.95 -5.65
N ILE A 34 -10.56 3.24 -5.69
CA ILE A 34 -9.41 3.85 -5.03
C ILE A 34 -9.93 4.90 -4.06
N LEU A 35 -9.59 4.74 -2.79
CA LEU A 35 -9.85 5.71 -1.73
C LEU A 35 -8.53 6.36 -1.33
N VAL A 36 -8.50 7.69 -1.35
CA VAL A 36 -7.30 8.49 -1.06
C VAL A 36 -7.45 9.17 0.29
N ASP A 37 -6.41 9.10 1.12
CA ASP A 37 -6.35 9.63 2.48
C ASP A 37 -7.62 9.31 3.30
N PRO A 38 -7.99 8.02 3.45
CA PRO A 38 -9.18 7.64 4.20
C PRO A 38 -9.09 8.09 5.66
N PRO A 39 -10.20 8.55 6.27
CA PRO A 39 -10.22 9.05 7.64
C PRO A 39 -10.26 7.90 8.67
N MET A 40 -9.32 6.97 8.59
CA MET A 40 -9.19 5.81 9.49
C MET A 40 -7.82 5.76 10.18
N GLN A 41 -7.76 5.10 11.33
CA GLN A 41 -6.59 5.11 12.20
C GLN A 41 -5.36 4.49 11.51
N GLU A 42 -5.56 3.39 10.79
CA GLU A 42 -4.52 2.62 10.11
C GLU A 42 -3.86 3.46 9.01
N ALA A 43 -4.64 4.27 8.30
CA ALA A 43 -4.11 5.17 7.29
C ALA A 43 -3.28 6.30 7.92
N ARG A 44 -3.72 6.81 9.08
CA ARG A 44 -2.95 7.80 9.84
C ARG A 44 -1.62 7.22 10.35
N GLU A 45 -1.64 5.99 10.85
CA GLU A 45 -0.43 5.29 11.32
C GLU A 45 0.57 5.07 10.19
N LEU A 46 0.10 4.63 9.02
CA LEU A 46 0.94 4.44 7.84
C LEU A 46 1.55 5.76 7.36
N LYS A 47 0.76 6.84 7.34
CA LYS A 47 1.25 8.18 7.00
C LYS A 47 2.33 8.66 7.98
N ASN A 48 2.09 8.49 9.28
CA ASN A 48 3.06 8.84 10.31
C ASN A 48 4.35 8.02 10.18
N TRP A 49 4.25 6.73 9.85
CA TRP A 49 5.42 5.90 9.55
C TRP A 49 6.18 6.44 8.33
N ALA A 50 5.49 6.77 7.24
CA ALA A 50 6.13 7.32 6.04
C ALA A 50 6.88 8.63 6.33
N LEU A 51 6.25 9.54 7.09
CA LEU A 51 6.87 10.80 7.49
C LEU A 51 8.14 10.58 8.32
N ARG A 52 8.14 9.66 9.29
CA ARG A 52 9.34 9.31 10.07
C ARG A 52 10.46 8.71 9.21
N ASN A 53 10.12 8.07 8.10
CA ASN A 53 11.04 7.39 7.20
C ASN A 53 11.28 8.16 5.87
N THR A 54 10.97 9.45 5.84
CA THR A 54 11.08 10.30 4.64
C THR A 54 12.43 10.16 3.92
N LYS A 55 13.54 10.15 4.67
CA LYS A 55 14.90 10.00 4.10
C LYS A 55 15.08 8.67 3.37
N LEU A 56 14.67 7.56 4.00
CA LEU A 56 14.73 6.22 3.44
C LEU A 56 13.89 6.11 2.16
N ILE A 57 12.65 6.60 2.21
CA ILE A 57 11.75 6.55 1.06
C ILE A 57 12.33 7.38 -0.10
N LYS A 58 12.89 8.56 0.19
CA LYS A 58 13.53 9.40 -0.83
C LYS A 58 14.69 8.69 -1.52
N GLU A 59 15.54 8.00 -0.75
CA GLU A 59 16.66 7.21 -1.29
C GLU A 59 16.17 6.08 -2.20
N ILE A 60 15.13 5.33 -1.80
CA ILE A 60 14.52 4.28 -2.62
C ILE A 60 13.98 4.84 -3.93
N VAL A 61 13.34 6.02 -3.87
CA VAL A 61 12.78 6.69 -5.06
C VAL A 61 13.88 7.14 -6.01
N GLU A 62 14.94 7.76 -5.49
CA GLU A 62 16.09 8.23 -6.26
C GLU A 62 16.83 7.08 -6.95
N LYS A 63 17.05 5.97 -6.23
CA LYS A 63 17.71 4.77 -6.77
C LYS A 63 16.83 3.96 -7.71
N ARG A 64 15.51 4.21 -7.70
CA ARG A 64 14.51 3.42 -8.45
C ARG A 64 14.54 1.93 -8.12
N ASP A 65 14.89 1.60 -6.88
CA ASP A 65 15.04 0.23 -6.40
C ASP A 65 13.71 -0.56 -6.42
N TYR A 66 12.58 0.14 -6.60
CA TYR A 66 11.23 -0.42 -6.71
C TYR A 66 10.85 -0.87 -8.14
N ILE A 67 11.64 -0.52 -9.18
CA ILE A 67 11.30 -0.86 -10.58
C ILE A 67 11.52 -2.34 -10.88
N LYS A 68 12.51 -2.95 -10.22
CA LYS A 68 12.82 -4.37 -10.36
C LYS A 68 12.63 -5.05 -9.01
N TYR A 69 12.47 -6.37 -9.03
CA TYR A 69 12.44 -7.15 -7.80
C TYR A 69 13.72 -6.89 -6.99
N ASN A 70 13.56 -6.40 -5.77
CA ASN A 70 14.65 -6.14 -4.85
C ASN A 70 14.42 -6.92 -3.55
N PRO A 71 15.17 -8.02 -3.28
CA PRO A 71 14.96 -8.85 -2.10
C PRO A 71 15.23 -8.12 -0.77
N LEU A 72 15.89 -6.96 -0.78
CA LEU A 72 16.10 -6.13 0.41
C LEU A 72 14.88 -5.26 0.73
N LEU A 73 14.06 -4.92 -0.27
CA LEU A 73 12.81 -4.15 -0.12
C LEU A 73 11.57 -5.05 -0.07
N SER A 74 11.64 -6.21 -0.72
CA SER A 74 10.58 -7.21 -0.71
C SER A 74 10.45 -7.84 0.68
N LEU A 75 9.21 -8.17 1.05
CA LEU A 75 8.86 -8.87 2.28
C LEU A 75 9.76 -10.10 2.47
N LYS A 76 10.47 -10.19 3.60
CA LYS A 76 11.22 -11.39 3.97
C LYS A 76 10.26 -12.53 4.32
N SER A 77 10.66 -13.76 4.03
CA SER A 77 9.84 -14.98 4.17
C SER A 77 9.42 -15.31 5.62
N ASP A 78 9.94 -14.58 6.61
CA ASP A 78 9.70 -14.77 8.04
C ASP A 78 8.42 -14.09 8.54
N GLN A 79 7.76 -13.25 7.74
CA GLN A 79 6.46 -12.66 8.11
C GLN A 79 5.30 -13.58 7.73
N LYS A 80 4.46 -13.92 8.72
CA LYS A 80 3.29 -14.79 8.57
C LYS A 80 2.33 -14.23 7.51
N THR A 81 2.38 -14.81 6.31
CA THR A 81 1.46 -14.47 5.23
C THR A 81 0.12 -15.12 5.51
N THR A 82 -0.95 -14.32 5.59
CA THR A 82 -2.32 -14.83 5.77
C THR A 82 -3.09 -14.57 4.50
N TRP A 83 -3.69 -15.62 3.92
CA TRP A 83 -4.61 -15.46 2.80
C TRP A 83 -5.76 -14.54 3.19
N ILE A 84 -6.22 -13.68 2.28
CA ILE A 84 -7.31 -12.74 2.55
C ILE A 84 -8.58 -13.47 3.04
N CYS A 85 -8.85 -14.68 2.53
CA CYS A 85 -9.97 -15.52 2.98
C CYS A 85 -9.85 -16.00 4.44
N ASN A 86 -8.64 -16.00 5.00
CA ASN A 86 -8.36 -16.40 6.38
C ASN A 86 -8.36 -15.20 7.35
N ILE A 87 -8.59 -13.98 6.86
CA ILE A 87 -8.81 -12.81 7.70
C ILE A 87 -10.27 -12.87 8.17
N THR A 88 -10.50 -13.33 9.39
CA THR A 88 -11.81 -13.26 10.03
C THR A 88 -12.22 -11.81 10.15
N SER A 89 -13.32 -11.43 9.50
CA SER A 89 -13.91 -10.10 9.66
C SER A 89 -14.25 -9.93 11.14
N SER A 90 -13.55 -9.02 11.82
CA SER A 90 -13.91 -8.60 13.18
C SER A 90 -15.14 -7.71 13.09
N GLN A 91 -16.29 -8.29 12.71
CA GLN A 91 -17.56 -7.62 12.88
C GLN A 91 -17.78 -7.48 14.38
N LYS A 92 -17.66 -6.25 14.90
CA LYS A 92 -18.28 -5.91 16.17
C LYS A 92 -19.77 -6.14 15.99
N VAL A 93 -20.29 -7.21 16.60
CA VAL A 93 -21.71 -7.35 16.86
C VAL A 93 -22.05 -6.24 17.84
N TRP A 94 -22.82 -5.26 17.39
CA TRP A 94 -23.45 -4.30 18.28
C TRP A 94 -24.72 -5.00 18.79
N GLU A 95 -24.71 -5.39 20.07
CA GLU A 95 -25.93 -5.73 20.80
C GLU A 95 -26.80 -4.48 21.03
#